data_AF-A0A1C6HA22-F1
#
_entry.id   AF-A0A1C6HA22-F1
#
_cell.length_a   1.000
_cell.length_b   1.000
_cell.length_c   1.000
_cell.angle_alpha   90.00
_cell.angle_beta   90.00
_cell.angle_gamma   90.00
#
_symmetry.space_group_name_H-M   'P 1'
#
loop_
_entity.id
_entity.type
_entity.pdbx_description
1 polymer ?
#
loop_
_entity_poly.entity_id
_entity_poly.type
_entity_poly.pdbx_seq_one_letter_code
_entity_poly.pdbx_strand_id
1 'polypeptide(L)'
;MQFCNQCGAQMNDGAKFCPKCGATIGQPQAPQYSQPNNDQSFNAPGFNPAPNNYQQQTQVPPQQQVYGQVPPQQQPPVYGQNTQIPPYQAPKTGNFFKDILNTPDYTAQYDPADIANSKGITIASYFWILFWLPLAVNSNSRYGRFHANQALLMLIASAACGIVSGILQAIIKAIFRTEITTYFGIGTGVYATNGFGLFLSGLFGFILAIPSLAFLILGIINAANGKAKELPIIGKFRIIK
;
A
#
# COMPACT_ATOMS: atom_id res chain seq x y z
N MET A 1 -6.43 32.84 -25.78
CA MET A 1 -5.40 32.39 -24.82
C MET A 1 -6.10 31.95 -23.55
N GLN A 2 -5.83 30.74 -23.06
CA GLN A 2 -6.42 30.22 -21.82
C GLN A 2 -5.34 29.99 -20.74
N PHE A 3 -5.77 29.89 -19.49
CA PHE A 3 -4.90 29.56 -18.34
C PHE A 3 -5.46 28.35 -17.59
N CYS A 4 -4.58 27.49 -17.11
CA CYS A 4 -4.97 26.31 -16.35
C CYS A 4 -5.46 26.69 -14.94
N ASN A 5 -6.70 26.35 -14.63
CA ASN A 5 -7.34 26.58 -13.32
C ASN A 5 -6.66 25.85 -12.14
N GLN A 6 -5.85 24.82 -12.39
CA GLN A 6 -5.14 24.06 -11.34
C GLN A 6 -3.71 24.57 -11.05
N CYS A 7 -3.03 25.24 -12.00
CA CYS A 7 -1.61 25.61 -11.82
C CYS A 7 -1.20 26.97 -12.42
N GLY A 8 -2.14 27.75 -12.96
CA GLY A 8 -1.88 29.08 -13.52
C GLY A 8 -1.06 29.11 -14.81
N ALA A 9 -0.72 27.96 -15.40
CA ALA A 9 0.04 27.91 -16.66
C ALA A 9 -0.78 28.44 -17.84
N GLN A 10 -0.17 29.30 -18.66
CA GLN A 10 -0.74 29.72 -19.94
C GLN A 10 -0.75 28.55 -20.93
N MET A 11 -1.82 28.43 -21.72
CA MET A 11 -2.05 27.34 -22.65
C MET A 11 -2.74 27.80 -23.94
N ASN A 12 -2.48 27.05 -25.01
CA ASN A 12 -3.02 27.31 -26.33
C ASN A 12 -4.54 27.04 -26.36
N ASP A 13 -5.26 27.84 -27.13
CA ASP A 13 -6.71 27.70 -27.28
C ASP A 13 -7.04 26.33 -27.93
N GLY A 14 -7.86 25.52 -27.25
CA GLY A 14 -8.24 24.17 -27.67
C GLY A 14 -7.43 23.00 -27.07
N ALA A 15 -6.45 23.25 -26.18
CA ALA A 15 -5.72 22.18 -25.51
C ALA A 15 -6.61 21.41 -24.50
N LYS A 16 -6.76 20.09 -24.70
CA LYS A 16 -7.58 19.21 -23.84
C LYS A 16 -6.95 18.86 -22.47
N PHE A 17 -5.67 19.18 -22.29
CA PHE A 17 -4.90 18.90 -21.08
C PHE A 17 -3.80 19.95 -20.89
N CYS A 18 -3.49 20.30 -19.64
CA CYS A 18 -2.43 21.23 -19.30
C CYS A 18 -1.05 20.54 -19.38
N PRO A 19 -0.09 21.04 -20.20
CA PRO A 19 1.23 20.41 -20.33
C PRO A 19 2.11 20.57 -19.09
N LYS A 20 1.79 21.48 -18.16
CA LYS A 20 2.58 21.74 -16.95
C LYS A 20 2.17 20.88 -15.74
N CYS A 21 0.90 20.50 -15.63
CA CYS A 21 0.38 19.75 -14.46
C CYS A 21 -0.50 18.53 -14.81
N GLY A 22 -0.81 18.28 -16.08
CA GLY A 22 -1.63 17.15 -16.52
C GLY A 22 -3.15 17.32 -16.33
N ALA A 23 -3.63 18.42 -15.75
CA ALA A 23 -5.06 18.66 -15.55
C ALA A 23 -5.84 18.68 -16.89
N THR A 24 -6.95 17.96 -16.95
CA THR A 24 -7.85 17.93 -18.12
C THR A 24 -8.69 19.19 -18.21
N ILE A 25 -8.88 19.71 -19.42
CA ILE A 25 -9.63 20.94 -19.70
C ILE A 25 -10.75 20.58 -20.68
N GLY A 26 -12.01 20.71 -20.27
CA GLY A 26 -13.19 20.43 -21.12
C GLY A 26 -14.21 19.42 -20.59
N GLN A 27 -14.32 19.22 -19.27
CA GLN A 27 -15.45 18.52 -18.62
C GLN A 27 -16.05 19.45 -17.56
N PRO A 28 -17.38 19.62 -17.46
CA PRO A 28 -18.01 20.32 -16.35
C PRO A 28 -17.73 19.55 -15.04
N GLN A 29 -17.06 20.18 -14.08
CA GLN A 29 -16.95 19.63 -12.73
C GLN A 29 -18.31 19.76 -12.02
N ALA A 30 -18.76 18.69 -11.36
CA ALA A 30 -19.94 18.76 -10.50
C ALA A 30 -19.72 19.80 -9.39
N PRO A 31 -20.71 20.65 -9.06
CA PRO A 31 -20.52 21.75 -8.13
C PRO A 31 -20.26 21.26 -6.71
N GLN A 32 -19.16 21.72 -6.12
CA GLN A 32 -18.97 21.68 -4.67
C GLN A 32 -19.96 22.63 -3.99
N TYR A 33 -20.83 22.09 -3.16
CA TYR A 33 -21.67 22.88 -2.25
C TYR A 33 -20.90 23.25 -0.98
N SER A 34 -20.75 24.56 -0.75
CA SER A 34 -20.34 25.11 0.54
C SER A 34 -21.53 25.13 1.51
N GLN A 35 -21.29 24.88 2.80
CA GLN A 35 -22.31 25.01 3.84
C GLN A 35 -22.61 26.49 4.10
N PRO A 36 -23.89 26.91 4.20
CA PRO A 36 -24.25 28.21 4.75
C PRO A 36 -24.19 28.20 6.28
N ASN A 37 -23.63 29.26 6.87
CA ASN A 37 -23.80 29.57 8.29
C ASN A 37 -25.22 30.08 8.54
N ASN A 38 -25.82 29.80 9.70
CA ASN A 38 -27.08 30.41 10.12
C ASN A 38 -27.15 30.61 11.64
N ASP A 39 -26.86 31.83 12.07
CA ASP A 39 -27.15 32.31 13.41
C ASP A 39 -28.62 32.77 13.48
N GLN A 40 -29.49 32.03 14.19
CA GLN A 40 -30.59 32.63 14.96
C GLN A 40 -31.24 31.66 15.95
N SER A 41 -31.50 32.14 17.15
CA SER A 41 -32.12 31.41 18.26
C SER A 41 -33.65 31.43 18.19
N PHE A 42 -34.31 30.35 18.59
CA PHE A 42 -35.61 30.37 19.30
C PHE A 42 -35.81 29.03 20.04
N ASN A 43 -36.63 29.03 21.11
CA ASN A 43 -36.49 28.09 22.22
C ASN A 43 -37.80 27.36 22.61
N ALA A 44 -37.85 26.02 22.38
CA ALA A 44 -38.67 24.96 23.05
C ALA A 44 -40.23 25.10 23.09
N PRO A 45 -41.02 24.13 23.64
CA PRO A 45 -40.78 22.69 23.95
C PRO A 45 -41.85 21.69 23.41
N GLY A 46 -41.62 20.36 23.45
CA GLY A 46 -42.69 19.34 23.29
C GLY A 46 -42.25 17.86 23.19
N PHE A 47 -42.99 16.94 23.82
CA PHE A 47 -42.81 15.45 23.82
C PHE A 47 -43.75 14.78 22.78
N ASN A 48 -43.79 13.46 22.46
CA ASN A 48 -43.21 12.22 23.03
C ASN A 48 -43.08 11.13 21.89
N PRO A 49 -42.39 9.97 22.06
CA PRO A 49 -42.10 9.04 20.94
C PRO A 49 -43.06 7.83 20.80
N ALA A 50 -43.22 7.32 19.57
CA ALA A 50 -43.79 5.99 19.23
C ALA A 50 -43.37 5.59 17.78
N PRO A 51 -43.63 4.37 17.25
CA PRO A 51 -42.56 3.54 16.72
C PRO A 51 -42.54 3.34 15.19
N ASN A 52 -41.36 3.00 14.65
CA ASN A 52 -41.18 2.62 13.25
C ASN A 52 -41.88 1.30 12.92
N ASN A 53 -42.90 1.36 12.07
CA ASN A 53 -43.40 0.22 11.30
C ASN A 53 -43.40 0.60 9.81
N TYR A 54 -42.57 -0.10 9.01
CA TYR A 54 -42.69 -0.12 7.56
C TYR A 54 -42.47 -1.54 7.04
N GLN A 55 -43.57 -2.25 6.80
CA GLN A 55 -43.62 -3.39 5.90
C GLN A 55 -43.86 -2.93 4.47
N GLN A 56 -43.06 -3.44 3.52
CA GLN A 56 -43.39 -3.57 2.08
C GLN A 56 -43.56 -2.20 1.34
N GLN A 57 -43.61 -2.10 0.00
CA GLN A 57 -43.81 -3.12 -1.04
C GLN A 57 -43.11 -2.75 -2.38
N THR A 58 -42.94 -3.75 -3.24
CA THR A 58 -42.32 -3.66 -4.57
C THR A 58 -43.16 -2.85 -5.57
N GLN A 59 -42.54 -1.98 -6.36
CA GLN A 59 -43.04 -1.62 -7.70
C GLN A 59 -41.89 -1.17 -8.63
N VAL A 60 -41.80 -1.76 -9.82
CA VAL A 60 -40.76 -1.48 -10.82
C VAL A 60 -41.43 -0.84 -12.05
N PRO A 61 -41.15 0.43 -12.39
CA PRO A 61 -41.65 1.05 -13.62
C PRO A 61 -40.89 0.54 -14.86
N PRO A 62 -41.53 0.45 -16.04
CA PRO A 62 -40.91 -0.12 -17.24
C PRO A 62 -39.92 0.85 -17.90
N GLN A 63 -38.68 0.41 -18.15
CA GLN A 63 -37.74 1.15 -19.00
C GLN A 63 -37.90 0.74 -20.47
N GLN A 64 -38.10 1.74 -21.31
CA GLN A 64 -38.21 1.60 -22.76
C GLN A 64 -36.87 1.19 -23.38
N GLN A 65 -36.90 0.20 -24.28
CA GLN A 65 -35.72 -0.24 -25.03
C GLN A 65 -35.45 0.72 -26.19
N VAL A 66 -34.48 1.62 -26.01
CA VAL A 66 -33.85 2.34 -27.13
C VAL A 66 -32.63 1.54 -27.57
N TYR A 67 -32.74 0.83 -28.69
CA TYR A 67 -31.60 0.18 -29.35
C TYR A 67 -30.63 1.24 -29.87
N GLY A 68 -29.63 1.57 -29.08
CA GLY A 68 -28.50 2.43 -29.43
C GLY A 68 -27.22 1.62 -29.46
N GLN A 69 -26.54 1.66 -30.61
CA GLN A 69 -25.26 0.99 -30.93
C GLN A 69 -24.35 0.81 -29.71
N VAL A 70 -23.99 -0.45 -29.40
CA VAL A 70 -22.90 -0.73 -28.47
C VAL A 70 -21.63 -0.10 -29.05
N PRO A 71 -20.98 0.87 -28.38
CA PRO A 71 -19.67 1.32 -28.84
C PRO A 71 -18.76 0.09 -28.87
N PRO A 72 -17.85 -0.04 -29.86
CA PRO A 72 -17.07 -1.26 -30.04
C PRO A 72 -16.42 -1.62 -28.71
N GLN A 73 -16.77 -2.79 -28.18
CA GLN A 73 -16.23 -3.28 -26.91
C GLN A 73 -14.72 -3.38 -27.08
N GLN A 74 -14.01 -2.37 -26.57
CA GLN A 74 -12.58 -2.45 -26.38
C GLN A 74 -12.40 -3.60 -25.41
N GLN A 75 -11.93 -4.73 -25.94
CA GLN A 75 -11.59 -5.89 -25.13
C GLN A 75 -10.68 -5.38 -24.01
N PRO A 76 -10.97 -5.67 -22.72
CA PRO A 76 -10.03 -5.36 -21.67
C PRO A 76 -8.69 -5.98 -22.07
N PRO A 77 -7.58 -5.22 -22.05
CA PRO A 77 -6.33 -5.64 -22.66
C PRO A 77 -5.93 -7.00 -22.09
N VAL A 78 -5.57 -7.93 -22.98
CA VAL A 78 -5.23 -9.31 -22.60
C VAL A 78 -4.00 -9.26 -21.68
N TYR A 79 -4.21 -9.32 -20.37
CA TYR A 79 -3.17 -9.37 -19.34
C TYR A 79 -2.51 -10.77 -19.27
N GLY A 80 -2.26 -11.35 -20.44
CA GLY A 80 -1.59 -12.62 -20.64
C GLY A 80 -0.11 -12.41 -20.98
N GLN A 81 0.74 -13.15 -20.26
CA GLN A 81 1.99 -13.72 -20.77
C GLN A 81 3.08 -12.73 -21.26
N ASN A 82 4.09 -12.54 -20.41
CA ASN A 82 5.48 -12.24 -20.82
C ASN A 82 5.73 -10.97 -21.67
N THR A 83 4.97 -9.89 -21.46
CA THR A 83 5.47 -8.56 -21.83
C THR A 83 6.71 -8.24 -20.98
N GLN A 84 7.91 -8.33 -21.58
CA GLN A 84 9.14 -7.84 -20.97
C GLN A 84 8.99 -6.34 -20.71
N ILE A 85 8.86 -6.01 -19.43
CA ILE A 85 8.73 -4.64 -18.95
C ILE A 85 10.05 -3.92 -19.27
N PRO A 86 10.05 -2.73 -19.88
CA PRO A 86 11.28 -1.95 -20.01
C PRO A 86 11.88 -1.74 -18.61
N PRO A 87 13.20 -1.93 -18.42
CA PRO A 87 13.81 -1.85 -17.10
C PRO A 87 13.55 -0.46 -16.50
N TYR A 88 12.74 -0.39 -15.44
CA TYR A 88 12.46 0.86 -14.76
C TYR A 88 13.74 1.35 -14.09
N GLN A 89 14.41 2.28 -14.75
CA GLN A 89 15.54 3.02 -14.22
C GLN A 89 15.02 4.35 -13.68
N ALA A 90 14.77 4.39 -12.38
CA ALA A 90 14.58 5.64 -11.65
C ALA A 90 15.73 6.61 -11.97
N PRO A 91 15.44 7.85 -12.44
CA PRO A 91 16.47 8.85 -12.60
C PRO A 91 17.17 9.12 -11.26
N LYS A 92 18.49 8.95 -11.23
CA LYS A 92 19.33 9.26 -10.08
C LYS A 92 19.23 10.75 -9.78
N THR A 93 18.70 11.13 -8.62
CA THR A 93 18.55 12.54 -8.24
C THR A 93 19.76 13.09 -7.49
N GLY A 94 20.86 12.32 -7.41
CA GLY A 94 22.05 12.66 -6.60
C GLY A 94 21.80 12.62 -5.09
N ASN A 95 20.63 12.18 -4.63
CA ASN A 95 20.28 12.09 -3.22
C ASN A 95 19.99 10.63 -2.88
N PHE A 96 20.86 10.04 -2.06
CA PHE A 96 20.82 8.62 -1.67
C PHE A 96 19.45 8.15 -1.18
N PHE A 97 18.77 8.94 -0.33
CA PHE A 97 17.46 8.57 0.20
C PHE A 97 16.37 8.59 -0.87
N LYS A 98 16.37 9.60 -1.75
CA LYS A 98 15.44 9.66 -2.89
C LYS A 98 15.67 8.50 -3.85
N ASP A 99 16.94 8.20 -4.18
CA ASP A 99 17.32 7.13 -5.09
C ASP A 99 16.92 5.73 -4.56
N ILE A 100 16.96 5.51 -3.24
CA ILE A 100 16.54 4.25 -2.61
C ILE A 100 15.01 4.10 -2.53
N LEU A 101 14.29 5.20 -2.25
CA LEU A 101 12.82 5.20 -2.18
C LEU A 101 12.15 5.22 -3.56
N ASN A 102 12.90 5.56 -4.63
CA ASN A 102 12.42 5.55 -5.99
C ASN A 102 12.53 4.15 -6.64
N THR A 103 11.73 3.22 -6.13
CA THR A 103 11.63 1.85 -6.64
C THR A 103 10.63 1.71 -7.80
N PRO A 104 10.77 0.67 -8.65
CA PRO A 104 9.80 0.34 -9.70
C PRO A 104 8.36 0.23 -9.20
N ASP A 105 7.45 0.87 -9.92
CA ASP A 105 6.00 0.73 -9.75
C ASP A 105 5.42 0.01 -10.96
N TYR A 106 4.87 -1.19 -10.72
CA TYR A 106 4.31 -2.05 -11.76
C TYR A 106 2.78 -2.02 -11.79
N THR A 107 2.12 -1.10 -11.08
CA THR A 107 0.65 -1.11 -10.87
C THR A 107 -0.15 -1.18 -12.18
N ALA A 108 0.28 -0.47 -13.23
CA ALA A 108 -0.36 -0.52 -14.56
C ALA A 108 -0.27 -1.91 -15.26
N GLN A 109 0.56 -2.81 -14.70
CA GLN A 109 0.80 -4.23 -15.02
C GLN A 109 -0.38 -5.19 -14.83
N TYR A 110 -1.31 -4.79 -13.95
CA TYR A 110 -2.31 -5.64 -13.33
C TYR A 110 -3.71 -5.18 -13.68
N ASP A 111 -4.61 -6.14 -13.83
CA ASP A 111 -6.03 -5.87 -14.02
C ASP A 111 -6.59 -5.15 -12.78
N PRO A 112 -7.29 -4.01 -12.93
CA PRO A 112 -7.99 -3.34 -11.84
C PRO A 112 -8.94 -4.27 -11.06
N ALA A 113 -9.54 -5.28 -11.71
CA ALA A 113 -10.37 -6.28 -11.05
C ALA A 113 -9.54 -7.26 -10.18
N ASP A 114 -8.36 -7.68 -10.64
CA ASP A 114 -7.43 -8.50 -9.84
C ASP A 114 -6.96 -7.74 -8.58
N ILE A 115 -6.61 -6.46 -8.75
CA ILE A 115 -6.27 -5.57 -7.63
C ILE A 115 -7.44 -5.49 -6.66
N ALA A 116 -8.65 -5.15 -7.12
CA ALA A 116 -9.82 -4.97 -6.27
C ALA A 116 -10.17 -6.25 -5.47
N ASN A 117 -10.18 -7.41 -6.12
CA ASN A 117 -10.54 -8.68 -5.51
C ASN A 117 -9.48 -9.19 -4.52
N SER A 118 -8.20 -8.86 -4.73
CA SER A 118 -7.09 -9.42 -3.93
C SER A 118 -6.53 -8.45 -2.89
N LYS A 119 -6.91 -7.17 -2.92
CA LYS A 119 -6.40 -6.09 -2.05
C LYS A 119 -6.43 -6.41 -0.55
N GLY A 120 -7.53 -6.97 -0.05
CA GLY A 120 -7.69 -7.25 1.38
C GLY A 120 -6.69 -8.29 1.88
N ILE A 121 -6.50 -9.37 1.10
CA ILE A 121 -5.62 -10.47 1.49
C ILE A 121 -4.13 -10.12 1.29
N THR A 122 -3.78 -9.24 0.34
CA THR A 122 -2.40 -8.77 0.19
C THR A 122 -1.93 -7.88 1.33
N ILE A 123 -2.81 -7.09 1.95
CA ILE A 123 -2.48 -6.35 3.18
C ILE A 123 -2.13 -7.33 4.31
N ALA A 124 -2.97 -8.34 4.52
CA ALA A 124 -2.74 -9.37 5.55
C ALA A 124 -1.42 -10.13 5.33
N SER A 125 -0.97 -10.27 4.08
CA SER A 125 0.24 -11.02 3.77
C SER A 125 1.52 -10.43 4.38
N TYR A 126 1.58 -9.12 4.64
CA TYR A 126 2.76 -8.47 5.23
C TYR A 126 3.01 -8.79 6.71
N PHE A 127 2.06 -9.45 7.40
CA PHE A 127 2.26 -9.94 8.76
C PHE A 127 3.07 -11.26 8.76
N TRP A 128 4.36 -11.15 8.41
CA TRP A 128 5.40 -12.19 8.43
C TRP A 128 4.97 -13.58 7.93
N ILE A 129 4.44 -14.42 8.83
CA ILE A 129 4.06 -15.81 8.54
C ILE A 129 2.88 -15.92 7.57
N LEU A 130 2.12 -14.83 7.39
CA LEU A 130 0.94 -14.77 6.52
C LEU A 130 1.25 -14.51 5.03
N PHE A 131 2.53 -14.47 4.62
CA PHE A 131 2.93 -14.18 3.23
C PHE A 131 2.22 -15.04 2.17
N TRP A 132 1.84 -16.27 2.52
CA TRP A 132 1.21 -17.25 1.63
C TRP A 132 -0.29 -17.03 1.44
N LEU A 133 -0.95 -16.20 2.27
CA LEU A 133 -2.41 -16.02 2.22
C LEU A 133 -2.96 -15.62 0.84
N PRO A 134 -2.35 -14.69 0.07
CA PRO A 134 -2.83 -14.36 -1.27
C PRO A 134 -2.78 -15.57 -2.22
N LEU A 135 -1.82 -16.47 -2.04
CA LEU A 135 -1.66 -17.68 -2.86
C LEU A 135 -2.73 -18.74 -2.55
N ALA A 136 -3.25 -18.76 -1.32
CA ALA A 136 -4.31 -19.69 -0.92
C ALA A 136 -5.71 -19.14 -1.24
N VAL A 137 -5.94 -17.84 -1.05
CA VAL A 137 -7.26 -17.22 -1.28
C VAL A 137 -7.50 -16.88 -2.75
N ASN A 138 -6.49 -16.42 -3.48
CA ASN A 138 -6.59 -16.16 -4.91
C ASN A 138 -5.28 -16.53 -5.64
N SER A 139 -5.05 -17.84 -5.77
CA SER A 139 -3.85 -18.42 -6.40
C SER A 139 -3.57 -17.93 -7.82
N ASN A 140 -4.60 -17.51 -8.55
CA ASN A 140 -4.52 -16.98 -9.92
C ASN A 140 -4.16 -15.49 -9.98
N SER A 141 -4.24 -14.78 -8.85
CA SER A 141 -3.92 -13.35 -8.75
C SER A 141 -2.43 -13.09 -9.04
N ARG A 142 -2.14 -12.37 -10.11
CA ARG A 142 -0.78 -11.87 -10.38
C ARG A 142 -0.41 -10.82 -9.33
N TYR A 143 -1.36 -9.96 -8.97
CA TYR A 143 -1.18 -8.94 -7.94
C TYR A 143 -0.93 -9.56 -6.54
N GLY A 144 -1.66 -10.63 -6.22
CA GLY A 144 -1.51 -11.43 -5.02
C GLY A 144 -0.12 -12.05 -4.89
N ARG A 145 0.36 -12.70 -5.97
CA ARG A 145 1.73 -13.25 -6.04
C ARG A 145 2.82 -12.19 -5.84
N PHE A 146 2.64 -10.99 -6.37
CA PHE A 146 3.58 -9.88 -6.19
C PHE A 146 3.75 -9.49 -4.72
N HIS A 147 2.66 -9.29 -3.98
CA HIS A 147 2.71 -8.94 -2.57
C HIS A 147 3.15 -10.12 -1.69
N ALA A 148 2.70 -11.35 -1.99
CA ALA A 148 3.18 -12.57 -1.33
C ALA A 148 4.71 -12.74 -1.46
N ASN A 149 5.28 -12.45 -2.64
CA ASN A 149 6.72 -12.45 -2.87
C ASN A 149 7.46 -11.40 -2.02
N GLN A 150 6.92 -10.17 -1.92
CA GLN A 150 7.53 -9.15 -1.05
C GLN A 150 7.46 -9.51 0.43
N ALA A 151 6.34 -10.04 0.91
CA ALA A 151 6.16 -10.50 2.27
C ALA A 151 7.11 -11.68 2.60
N LEU A 152 7.28 -12.63 1.67
CA LEU A 152 8.25 -13.72 1.81
C LEU A 152 9.70 -13.19 1.87
N LEU A 153 10.06 -12.22 1.03
CA LEU A 153 11.39 -11.60 1.06
C LEU A 153 11.64 -10.83 2.37
N MET A 154 10.63 -10.17 2.92
CA MET A 154 10.67 -9.58 4.26
C MET A 154 10.89 -10.62 5.35
N LEU A 155 10.15 -11.74 5.31
CA LEU A 155 10.32 -12.85 6.25
C LEU A 155 11.73 -13.45 6.19
N ILE A 156 12.25 -13.71 4.98
CA ILE A 156 13.60 -14.25 4.78
C ILE A 156 14.67 -13.26 5.25
N ALA A 157 14.56 -11.98 4.89
CA ALA A 157 15.52 -10.95 5.31
C ALA A 157 15.54 -10.79 6.84
N SER A 158 14.36 -10.80 7.47
CA SER A 158 14.23 -10.74 8.93
C SER A 158 14.84 -11.98 9.61
N ALA A 159 14.56 -13.19 9.10
CA ALA A 159 15.13 -14.44 9.62
C ALA A 159 16.66 -14.48 9.47
N ALA A 160 17.20 -14.12 8.30
CA ALA A 160 18.64 -14.06 8.05
C ALA A 160 19.34 -13.06 8.98
N CYS A 161 18.74 -11.88 9.18
CA CYS A 161 19.23 -10.88 10.12
C CYS A 161 19.25 -11.39 11.57
N GLY A 162 18.20 -12.11 11.99
CA GLY A 162 18.14 -12.78 13.30
C GLY A 162 19.24 -13.84 13.49
N ILE A 163 19.47 -14.69 12.49
CA ILE A 163 20.53 -15.71 12.50
C ILE A 163 21.92 -15.08 12.63
N VAL A 164 22.24 -14.08 11.79
CA VAL A 164 23.52 -13.36 11.85
C VAL A 164 23.71 -12.68 13.21
N SER A 165 22.66 -12.06 13.75
CA SER A 165 22.69 -11.42 15.07
C SER A 165 22.88 -12.42 16.21
N GLY A 166 22.30 -13.63 16.11
CA GLY A 166 22.48 -14.71 17.06
C GLY A 166 23.91 -15.26 17.05
N ILE A 167 24.49 -15.49 15.86
CA ILE A 167 25.87 -15.95 15.70
C ILE A 167 26.85 -14.91 16.24
N LEU A 168 26.68 -13.63 15.89
CA LEU A 168 27.54 -12.54 16.39
C LEU A 168 27.52 -12.47 17.92
N GLN A 169 26.33 -12.56 18.53
CA GLN A 169 26.20 -12.60 20.00
C GLN A 169 26.85 -13.84 20.60
N ALA A 170 26.68 -15.03 20.01
CA ALA A 170 27.33 -16.26 20.50
C ALA A 170 28.86 -16.15 20.52
N ILE A 171 29.45 -15.58 19.45
CA ILE A 171 30.90 -15.33 19.36
C ILE A 171 31.36 -14.33 20.44
N ILE A 172 30.63 -13.22 20.63
CA ILE A 172 30.93 -12.21 21.66
C ILE A 172 30.91 -12.84 23.06
N LYS A 173 29.88 -13.64 23.40
CA LYS A 173 29.80 -14.34 24.69
C LYS A 173 30.99 -15.28 24.89
N ALA A 174 31.36 -16.06 23.86
CA ALA A 174 32.46 -17.01 23.93
C ALA A 174 33.82 -16.33 24.18
N ILE A 175 34.08 -15.18 23.53
CA ILE A 175 35.33 -14.43 23.67
C ILE A 175 35.42 -13.74 25.04
N PHE A 176 34.36 -13.01 25.43
CA PHE A 176 34.40 -12.15 26.61
C PHE A 176 33.93 -12.86 27.91
N ARG A 177 33.47 -14.11 27.83
CA ARG A 177 32.78 -14.85 28.91
C ARG A 177 31.70 -14.01 29.60
N THR A 178 30.85 -13.38 28.78
CA THR A 178 29.77 -12.49 29.23
C THR A 178 28.42 -13.20 29.18
N GLU A 179 27.69 -13.20 30.30
CA GLU A 179 26.38 -13.87 30.47
C GLU A 179 25.20 -13.16 29.78
N ILE A 180 25.47 -12.34 28.75
CA ILE A 180 24.48 -11.44 28.12
C ILE A 180 23.43 -12.25 27.37
N THR A 181 22.33 -12.60 28.03
CA THR A 181 21.23 -13.38 27.45
C THR A 181 20.18 -12.46 26.84
N THR A 182 20.50 -11.85 25.69
CA THR A 182 19.50 -11.21 24.85
C THR A 182 18.73 -12.27 24.07
N TYR A 183 17.50 -12.55 24.51
CA TYR A 183 16.57 -13.44 23.81
C TYR A 183 15.66 -12.64 22.88
N PHE A 184 15.63 -12.97 21.59
CA PHE A 184 14.68 -12.37 20.64
C PHE A 184 13.42 -13.25 20.56
N GLY A 185 12.68 -13.32 21.66
CA GLY A 185 11.51 -14.20 21.80
C GLY A 185 10.58 -13.74 22.92
N ILE A 186 9.28 -14.03 22.77
CA ILE A 186 8.23 -13.58 23.69
C ILE A 186 8.26 -14.44 24.96
N GLY A 187 9.12 -14.06 25.91
CA GLY A 187 9.15 -14.58 27.27
C GLY A 187 10.26 -15.59 27.56
N THR A 188 11.36 -15.10 28.14
CA THR A 188 12.03 -15.67 29.34
C THR A 188 13.08 -14.69 29.89
N GLY A 189 13.01 -14.40 31.19
CA GLY A 189 14.12 -14.00 32.09
C GLY A 189 15.14 -12.94 31.64
N VAL A 190 15.06 -11.74 32.21
CA VAL A 190 16.17 -10.78 32.24
C VAL A 190 17.21 -11.24 33.26
N TYR A 191 18.48 -11.40 32.84
CA TYR A 191 19.61 -11.64 33.74
C TYR A 191 20.65 -10.53 33.63
N ALA A 192 21.30 -10.24 34.76
CA ALA A 192 21.96 -8.98 35.02
C ALA A 192 23.17 -8.68 34.11
N THR A 193 23.13 -7.52 33.46
CA THR A 193 24.34 -6.81 33.03
C THR A 193 24.43 -5.50 33.80
N ASN A 194 25.61 -4.87 33.84
CA ASN A 194 25.69 -3.43 34.06
C ASN A 194 24.82 -2.71 33.01
N GLY A 195 24.06 -1.67 33.38
CA GLY A 195 23.00 -1.11 32.53
C GLY A 195 23.42 -0.69 31.11
N PHE A 196 24.72 -0.43 30.92
CA PHE A 196 25.35 -0.19 29.61
C PHE A 196 25.21 -1.37 28.63
N GLY A 197 25.32 -2.62 29.11
CA GLY A 197 25.16 -3.82 28.28
C GLY A 197 23.75 -3.95 27.70
N LEU A 198 22.72 -3.83 28.56
CA LEU A 198 21.31 -3.77 28.17
C LEU A 198 21.02 -2.61 27.21
N PHE A 199 21.62 -1.43 27.45
CA PHE A 199 21.47 -0.27 26.58
C PHE A 199 22.01 -0.53 25.17
N LEU A 200 23.25 -1.05 25.04
CA LEU A 200 23.85 -1.35 23.74
C LEU A 200 23.12 -2.48 23.00
N SER A 201 22.71 -3.55 23.68
CA SER A 201 21.95 -4.64 23.06
C SER A 201 20.56 -4.19 22.60
N GLY A 202 19.90 -3.35 23.40
CA GLY A 202 18.62 -2.72 23.02
C GLY A 202 18.77 -1.82 21.80
N LEU A 203 19.77 -0.93 21.81
CA LEU A 203 20.08 -0.02 20.69
C LEU A 203 20.35 -0.80 19.39
N PHE A 204 21.13 -1.88 19.45
CA PHE A 204 21.38 -2.76 18.30
C PHE A 204 20.08 -3.41 17.79
N GLY A 205 19.21 -3.89 18.69
CA GLY A 205 17.89 -4.40 18.34
C GLY A 205 17.04 -3.36 17.59
N PHE A 206 17.00 -2.11 18.07
CA PHE A 206 16.28 -1.03 17.40
C PHE A 206 16.85 -0.70 16.00
N ILE A 207 18.17 -0.70 15.83
CA ILE A 207 18.82 -0.45 14.52
C ILE A 207 18.37 -1.46 13.46
N LEU A 208 18.12 -2.72 13.83
CA LEU A 208 17.64 -3.77 12.92
C LEU A 208 16.11 -3.78 12.78
N ALA A 209 15.38 -3.42 13.84
CA ALA A 209 13.93 -3.37 13.84
C ALA A 209 13.36 -2.19 13.02
N ILE A 210 13.98 -1.02 13.08
CA ILE A 210 13.46 0.21 12.43
C ILE A 210 13.36 0.06 10.89
N PRO A 211 14.40 -0.38 10.15
CA PRO A 211 14.29 -0.62 8.71
C PRO A 211 13.25 -1.69 8.36
N SER A 212 13.19 -2.76 9.17
CA SER A 212 12.22 -3.85 9.00
C SER A 212 10.78 -3.36 9.15
N LEU A 213 10.51 -2.54 10.16
CA LEU A 213 9.22 -1.90 10.38
C LEU A 213 8.87 -0.92 9.26
N ALA A 214 9.84 -0.11 8.79
CA ALA A 214 9.64 0.82 7.68
C ALA A 214 9.25 0.09 6.39
N PHE A 215 9.89 -1.03 6.06
CA PHE A 215 9.52 -1.84 4.90
C PHE A 215 8.15 -2.52 5.05
N LEU A 216 7.78 -2.99 6.25
CA LEU A 216 6.42 -3.48 6.51
C LEU A 216 5.37 -2.39 6.28
N ILE A 217 5.59 -1.18 6.81
CA ILE A 217 4.68 -0.03 6.64
C ILE A 217 4.56 0.35 5.16
N LEU A 218 5.68 0.44 4.43
CA LEU A 218 5.66 0.72 2.98
C LEU A 218 4.93 -0.37 2.19
N GLY A 219 5.07 -1.64 2.57
CA GLY A 219 4.38 -2.77 1.95
C GLY A 219 2.86 -2.70 2.16
N ILE A 220 2.44 -2.46 3.39
CA ILE A 220 1.03 -2.25 3.76
C ILE A 220 0.46 -1.02 3.04
N ILE A 221 1.17 0.11 2.99
CA ILE A 221 0.73 1.31 2.27
C ILE A 221 0.58 1.03 0.77
N ASN A 222 1.50 0.28 0.16
CA ASN A 222 1.39 -0.10 -1.25
C ASN A 222 0.16 -0.98 -1.48
N ALA A 223 -0.03 -2.05 -0.69
CA ALA A 223 -1.20 -2.92 -0.79
C ALA A 223 -2.53 -2.18 -0.52
N ALA A 224 -2.59 -1.34 0.52
CA ALA A 224 -3.76 -0.53 0.86
C ALA A 224 -4.11 0.53 -0.19
N ASN A 225 -3.16 0.90 -1.06
CA ASN A 225 -3.39 1.76 -2.21
C ASN A 225 -3.56 0.99 -3.54
N GLY A 226 -3.59 -0.34 -3.52
CA GLY A 226 -3.68 -1.17 -4.72
C GLY A 226 -2.42 -1.14 -5.61
N LYS A 227 -1.27 -0.71 -5.05
CA LYS A 227 -0.04 -0.46 -5.81
C LYS A 227 0.90 -1.65 -5.79
N ALA A 228 1.34 -2.06 -6.96
CA ALA A 228 2.39 -3.06 -7.15
C ALA A 228 3.78 -2.40 -7.22
N LYS A 229 4.15 -1.61 -6.19
CA LYS A 229 5.45 -0.96 -6.07
C LYS A 229 6.44 -1.80 -5.26
N GLU A 230 7.67 -1.94 -5.73
CA GLU A 230 8.73 -2.68 -5.05
C GLU A 230 9.14 -2.03 -3.71
N LEU A 231 9.45 -2.86 -2.71
CA LEU A 231 10.13 -2.38 -1.51
C LEU A 231 11.59 -2.04 -1.80
N PRO A 232 12.15 -0.97 -1.19
CA PRO A 232 13.57 -0.64 -1.34
C PRO A 232 14.48 -1.81 -0.99
N ILE A 233 15.61 -1.92 -1.70
CA ILE A 233 16.65 -2.95 -1.54
C ILE A 233 16.19 -4.38 -1.88
N ILE A 234 15.18 -4.90 -1.19
CA ILE A 234 14.74 -6.30 -1.28
C ILE A 234 13.74 -6.58 -2.42
N GLY A 235 12.98 -5.57 -2.87
CA GLY A 235 11.83 -5.77 -3.76
C GLY A 235 12.17 -6.35 -5.14
N LYS A 236 13.45 -6.35 -5.53
CA LYS A 236 13.96 -6.76 -6.85
C LYS A 236 13.94 -8.27 -7.09
N PHE A 237 13.91 -9.08 -6.04
CA PHE A 237 13.96 -10.55 -6.17
C PHE A 237 12.58 -11.13 -6.49
N ARG A 238 12.54 -12.30 -7.14
CA ARG A 238 11.32 -13.04 -7.52
C ARG A 238 11.49 -14.52 -7.19
N ILE A 239 10.99 -14.92 -6.03
CA ILE A 239 10.93 -16.30 -5.56
C ILE A 239 9.63 -16.95 -6.02
N ILE A 240 8.50 -16.27 -5.81
CA ILE A 240 7.20 -16.68 -6.32
C ILE A 240 7.02 -16.10 -7.73
N LYS A 241 6.53 -16.94 -8.66
CA LYS A 241 6.31 -16.62 -10.08
C LYS A 241 4.82 -16.73 -10.44
#